data_AF-A0A1H2HA94-F1
#
_entry.id   AF-A0A1H2HA94-F1
#
_cell.length_a   1.000
_cell.length_b   1.000
_cell.length_c   1.000
_cell.angle_alpha   90.00
_cell.angle_beta   90.00
_cell.angle_gamma   90.00
#
_symmetry.space_group_name_H-M   'P 1'
#
loop_
_entity.id
_entity.type
_entity.pdbx_description
1 polymer ?
#
loop_
_entity_poly.entity_id
_entity_poly.type
_entity_poly.pdbx_seq_one_letter_code
_entity_poly.pdbx_strand_id
1 'polypeptide(L)'
;MKDILIKEVMIPVSNYVTIKENNTLYEVFQILEENKKDNTRHAHRDAIVVNGKGEFVGKVTMIDIFRVLEPNYKKLIKNYKDGTLTKEYVMKAVKDFNLWREPMYDLCQRGFGLMVSDVMHIPEDHEYVREDDSLEQALHKYVMDVHQPLIVKKEDEITGVLRFGDLFEIIRKAMLACPI
;
A
#
# COMPACT_ATOMS: atom_id res chain seq x y z
N MET A 1 -2.22 -27.17 11.75
CA MET A 1 -1.32 -26.02 11.94
C MET A 1 -1.78 -25.30 13.19
N LYS A 2 -0.89 -24.71 13.98
CA LYS A 2 -1.31 -23.78 15.03
C LYS A 2 -1.85 -22.54 14.29
N ASP A 3 -3.04 -22.08 14.65
CA ASP A 3 -3.60 -20.87 14.04
C ASP A 3 -2.67 -19.69 14.40
N ILE A 4 -2.04 -19.11 13.38
CA ILE A 4 -1.21 -17.92 13.53
C ILE A 4 -2.15 -16.72 13.44
N LEU A 5 -2.19 -15.92 14.50
CA LEU A 5 -3.02 -14.72 14.54
C LEU A 5 -2.30 -13.52 13.91
N ILE A 6 -3.06 -12.59 13.35
CA ILE A 6 -2.49 -11.40 12.68
C ILE A 6 -1.59 -10.59 13.61
N LYS A 7 -1.96 -10.44 14.89
CA LYS A 7 -1.14 -9.72 15.88
C LYS A 7 0.26 -10.31 16.11
N GLU A 8 0.48 -11.58 15.76
CA GLU A 8 1.79 -12.24 15.86
C GLU A 8 2.72 -11.90 14.67
N VAL A 9 2.16 -11.32 13.60
CA VAL A 9 2.86 -11.06 12.32
C VAL A 9 2.90 -9.58 11.97
N MET A 10 1.87 -8.81 12.32
CA MET A 10 1.78 -7.39 11.97
C MET A 10 2.95 -6.57 12.54
N ILE A 11 3.23 -5.44 11.91
CA ILE A 11 4.09 -4.42 12.50
C ILE A 11 3.23 -3.49 13.35
N PRO A 12 3.58 -3.26 14.63
CA PRO A 12 2.90 -2.27 15.45
C PRO A 12 2.89 -0.91 14.77
N VAL A 13 1.77 -0.19 14.86
CA VAL A 13 1.60 1.11 14.20
C VAL A 13 2.67 2.11 14.65
N SER A 14 3.11 2.04 15.90
CA SER A 14 4.20 2.85 16.48
C SER A 14 5.55 2.65 15.81
N ASN A 15 5.74 1.49 15.16
CA ASN A 15 6.96 1.11 14.46
C ASN A 15 6.81 1.28 12.95
N TYR A 16 5.66 1.78 12.46
CA TYR A 16 5.42 2.04 11.05
C TYR A 16 5.83 3.46 10.67
N VAL A 17 6.21 3.65 9.40
CA VAL A 17 6.51 4.99 8.90
C VAL A 17 5.22 5.79 8.85
N THR A 18 5.22 6.93 9.54
CA THR A 18 4.06 7.81 9.66
C THR A 18 4.37 9.15 9.00
N ILE A 19 3.44 9.62 8.17
CA ILE A 19 3.49 10.92 7.49
C ILE A 19 2.22 11.71 7.79
N LYS A 20 2.26 13.03 7.59
CA LYS A 20 1.10 13.91 7.77
C LYS A 20 0.37 14.13 6.45
N GLU A 21 -0.95 14.31 6.52
CA GLU A 21 -1.77 14.60 5.33
C GLU A 21 -1.35 15.87 4.56
N ASN A 22 -0.69 16.81 5.25
CA ASN A 22 -0.18 18.06 4.70
C ASN A 22 1.30 17.98 4.26
N ASN A 23 1.93 16.81 4.29
CA ASN A 23 3.25 16.65 3.68
C ASN A 23 3.15 16.71 2.16
N THR A 24 4.26 17.05 1.51
CA THR A 24 4.43 16.91 0.06
C THR A 24 4.90 15.50 -0.30
N LEU A 25 4.67 15.06 -1.53
CA LEU A 25 5.20 13.77 -2.02
C LEU A 25 6.73 13.72 -1.95
N TYR A 26 7.42 14.86 -2.11
CA TYR A 26 8.86 14.94 -1.94
C TYR A 26 9.29 14.60 -0.51
N GLU A 27 8.62 15.18 0.50
CA GLU A 27 8.89 14.88 1.92
C GLU A 27 8.63 13.40 2.24
N VAL A 28 7.61 12.78 1.63
CA VAL A 28 7.36 11.33 1.78
C VAL A 28 8.58 10.53 1.34
N PHE A 29 9.17 10.85 0.19
CA PHE A 29 10.38 10.15 -0.27
C PHE A 29 11.58 10.37 0.65
N GLN A 30 11.75 11.58 1.22
CA GLN A 30 12.81 11.84 2.19
C GLN A 30 12.64 10.97 3.44
N ILE A 31 11.42 10.90 3.99
CA ILE A 31 11.10 10.10 5.18
C ILE A 31 11.34 8.60 4.92
N LEU A 32 10.94 8.10 3.75
CA LEU A 32 11.18 6.70 3.37
C LEU A 32 12.68 6.40 3.20
N GLU A 33 13.45 7.32 2.63
CA GLU A 33 14.90 7.16 2.47
C GLU A 33 15.63 7.20 3.81
N GLU A 34 15.19 8.05 4.75
CA GLU A 34 15.69 8.05 6.12
C GLU A 34 15.37 6.74 6.84
N ASN A 35 14.14 6.25 6.77
CA ASN A 35 13.74 4.97 7.36
C ASN A 35 14.60 3.79 6.86
N LYS A 36 14.98 3.82 5.59
CA LYS A 36 15.81 2.78 4.96
C LYS A 36 17.22 2.70 5.54
N LYS A 37 17.81 3.81 6.00
CA LYS A 37 19.16 3.82 6.59
C LYS A 37 19.22 2.94 7.83
N ASP A 38 18.17 2.98 8.65
CA ASP A 38 18.08 2.21 9.89
C ASP A 38 17.50 0.81 9.68
N ASN A 39 16.80 0.57 8.56
CA ASN A 39 16.05 -0.67 8.31
C ASN A 39 16.37 -1.31 6.94
N THR A 40 17.62 -1.34 6.52
CA THR A 40 18.04 -1.75 5.15
C THR A 40 17.40 -3.03 4.59
N ARG A 41 17.07 -4.02 5.43
CA ARG A 41 16.39 -5.28 5.02
C ARG A 41 14.86 -5.25 5.07
N HIS A 42 14.25 -4.34 5.83
CA HIS A 42 12.81 -4.27 6.08
C HIS A 42 12.23 -2.86 5.87
N ALA A 43 12.97 -2.01 5.15
CA ALA A 43 12.62 -0.62 4.89
C ALA A 43 11.23 -0.52 4.29
N HIS A 44 10.44 0.42 4.81
CA HIS A 44 9.09 0.63 4.32
C HIS A 44 9.15 1.26 2.93
N ARG A 45 8.17 0.95 2.10
CA ARG A 45 7.97 1.56 0.78
C ARG A 45 6.62 2.27 0.67
N ASP A 46 5.95 2.35 1.80
CA ASP A 46 4.63 2.89 2.04
C ASP A 46 4.63 3.50 3.45
N ALA A 47 3.62 4.29 3.74
CA ALA A 47 3.48 5.00 5.00
C ALA A 47 2.01 5.10 5.39
N ILE A 48 1.74 5.14 6.70
CA ILE A 48 0.42 5.53 7.21
C ILE A 48 0.34 7.05 7.28
N VAL A 49 -0.86 7.58 7.05
CA VAL A 49 -1.13 9.02 7.06
C VAL A 49 -1.93 9.36 8.30
N VAL A 50 -1.48 10.41 9.00
CA VAL A 50 -2.21 11.00 10.13
C VAL A 50 -2.63 12.43 9.84
N ASN A 51 -3.75 12.84 10.44
CA ASN A 51 -4.23 14.22 10.39
C ASN A 51 -3.51 15.12 11.41
N GLY A 52 -3.90 16.39 11.49
CA GLY A 52 -3.36 17.36 12.45
C GLY A 52 -3.52 16.99 13.95
N LYS A 53 -4.41 16.04 14.29
CA LYS A 53 -4.59 15.51 15.64
C LYS A 53 -3.78 14.24 15.91
N GLY A 54 -3.08 13.71 14.90
CA GLY A 54 -2.37 12.43 14.99
C GLY A 54 -3.26 11.20 14.77
N GLU A 55 -4.51 11.39 14.32
CA GLU A 55 -5.44 10.30 14.03
C GLU A 55 -5.15 9.72 12.63
N PHE A 56 -5.21 8.40 12.49
CA PHE A 56 -5.06 7.73 11.20
C PHE A 56 -6.16 8.16 10.22
N VAL A 57 -5.77 8.55 9.01
CA VAL A 57 -6.70 8.96 7.94
C VAL A 57 -6.47 8.26 6.61
N GLY A 58 -5.38 7.49 6.47
CA GLY A 58 -5.13 6.72 5.26
C GLY A 58 -3.73 6.15 5.16
N LYS A 59 -3.34 5.77 3.94
CA LYS A 59 -2.01 5.25 3.63
C LYS A 59 -1.53 5.80 2.29
N VAL A 60 -0.23 5.94 2.12
CA VAL A 60 0.42 6.20 0.82
C VAL A 60 1.24 4.98 0.47
N THR A 61 0.96 4.41 -0.70
CA THR A 61 1.64 3.19 -1.19
C THR A 61 2.34 3.44 -2.52
N MET A 62 3.17 2.50 -2.94
CA MET A 62 3.83 2.57 -4.25
C MET A 62 2.84 2.74 -5.41
N ILE A 63 1.71 2.01 -5.40
CA ILE A 63 0.74 2.08 -6.50
C ILE A 63 -0.01 3.42 -6.52
N ASP A 64 -0.24 4.03 -5.35
CA ASP A 64 -0.87 5.36 -5.25
C ASP A 64 0.06 6.44 -5.83
N ILE A 65 1.35 6.36 -5.50
CA ILE A 65 2.39 7.21 -6.07
C ILE A 65 2.46 7.04 -7.59
N PHE A 66 2.42 5.80 -8.10
CA PHE A 66 2.45 5.57 -9.55
C PHE A 66 1.21 6.13 -10.25
N ARG A 67 0.02 5.96 -9.64
CA ARG A 67 -1.26 6.46 -10.17
C ARG A 67 -1.35 7.98 -10.19
N VAL A 68 -0.72 8.67 -9.25
CA VAL A 68 -0.72 10.14 -9.25
C VAL A 68 0.32 10.72 -10.21
N LEU A 69 1.47 10.06 -10.38
CA LEU A 69 2.52 10.45 -11.33
C LEU A 69 2.13 10.19 -12.79
N GLU A 70 1.18 9.28 -13.04
CA GLU A 70 0.49 9.13 -14.33
C GLU A 70 -1.02 9.39 -14.15
N PRO A 71 -1.45 10.66 -14.18
CA PRO A 71 -2.82 11.04 -13.83
C PRO A 71 -3.88 10.48 -14.79
N ASN A 72 -3.50 9.99 -15.97
CA ASN A 72 -4.45 9.37 -16.90
C ASN A 72 -4.97 8.00 -16.39
N TYR A 73 -4.32 7.36 -15.42
CA TYR A 73 -4.91 6.19 -14.74
C TYR A 73 -6.23 6.53 -14.03
N LYS A 74 -6.34 7.72 -13.41
CA LYS A 74 -7.59 8.15 -12.77
C LYS A 74 -8.73 8.26 -13.80
N LYS A 75 -8.42 8.71 -15.02
CA LYS A 75 -9.39 8.76 -16.13
C LYS A 75 -9.78 7.36 -16.60
N LEU A 76 -8.83 6.44 -16.71
CA LEU A 76 -9.09 5.06 -17.10
C LEU A 76 -10.01 4.37 -16.10
N ILE A 77 -9.70 4.45 -14.80
CA ILE A 77 -10.47 3.79 -13.73
C ILE A 77 -11.90 4.33 -13.68
N LYS A 78 -12.12 5.65 -13.80
CA LYS A 78 -13.47 6.24 -13.84
C LYS A 78 -14.32 5.76 -15.03
N ASN A 79 -13.67 5.45 -16.15
CA ASN A 79 -14.34 4.95 -17.36
C ASN A 79 -14.46 3.43 -17.39
N TYR A 80 -13.82 2.74 -16.44
CA TYR A 80 -13.89 1.30 -16.30
C TYR A 80 -15.17 0.92 -15.55
N LYS A 81 -16.20 0.52 -16.30
CA LYS A 81 -17.44 -0.01 -15.77
C LYS A 81 -17.42 -1.54 -15.91
N ASP A 82 -16.84 -2.21 -14.92
CA ASP A 82 -17.04 -3.65 -14.66
C ASP A 82 -16.69 -4.62 -15.80
N GLY A 83 -15.71 -4.26 -16.63
CA GLY A 83 -15.20 -5.14 -17.68
C GLY A 83 -14.30 -6.26 -17.14
N THR A 84 -13.90 -7.18 -18.01
CA THR A 84 -12.74 -8.05 -17.77
C THR A 84 -11.50 -7.37 -18.34
N LEU A 85 -10.40 -7.35 -17.59
CA LEU A 85 -9.10 -6.87 -18.10
C LEU A 85 -8.51 -7.87 -19.09
N THR A 86 -8.98 -7.83 -20.35
CA THR A 86 -8.33 -8.59 -21.44
C THR A 86 -7.03 -7.91 -21.87
N LYS A 87 -6.10 -8.66 -22.46
CA LYS A 87 -4.84 -8.11 -22.99
C LYS A 87 -5.13 -6.97 -23.99
N GLU A 88 -6.09 -7.18 -24.87
CA GLU A 88 -6.51 -6.22 -25.89
C GLU A 88 -7.07 -4.96 -25.24
N TYR A 89 -7.88 -5.10 -24.18
CA TYR A 89 -8.41 -3.97 -23.43
C TYR A 89 -7.28 -3.17 -22.78
N VAL A 90 -6.33 -3.82 -22.12
CA VAL A 90 -5.20 -3.15 -21.46
C VAL A 90 -4.34 -2.41 -22.47
N MET A 91 -3.97 -3.04 -23.59
CA MET A 91 -3.17 -2.38 -24.64
C MET A 91 -3.91 -1.20 -25.27
N LYS A 92 -5.22 -1.35 -25.51
CA LYS A 92 -6.06 -0.27 -26.01
C LYS A 92 -6.13 0.88 -25.00
N ALA A 93 -6.33 0.59 -23.71
CA ALA A 93 -6.36 1.59 -22.65
C ALA A 93 -5.03 2.36 -22.55
N VAL A 94 -3.88 1.68 -22.61
CA VAL A 94 -2.56 2.33 -22.63
C VAL A 94 -2.46 3.33 -23.78
N LYS A 95 -2.91 2.92 -24.98
CA LYS A 95 -2.88 3.77 -26.17
C LYS A 95 -3.88 4.93 -26.11
N ASP A 96 -5.14 4.64 -25.80
CA ASP A 96 -6.24 5.61 -25.82
C ASP A 96 -6.07 6.69 -24.76
N PHE A 97 -5.53 6.31 -23.59
CA PHE A 97 -5.25 7.25 -22.51
C PHE A 97 -3.81 7.80 -22.52
N ASN A 98 -2.99 7.44 -23.51
CA ASN A 98 -1.58 7.82 -23.64
C ASN A 98 -0.78 7.61 -22.34
N LEU A 99 -1.02 6.49 -21.64
CA LEU A 99 -0.36 6.20 -20.36
C LEU A 99 1.15 6.12 -20.55
N TRP A 100 1.91 6.86 -19.74
CA TRP A 100 3.38 6.89 -19.75
C TRP A 100 3.99 7.20 -21.13
N ARG A 101 3.29 7.96 -21.98
CA ARG A 101 3.80 8.36 -23.30
C ARG A 101 4.92 9.40 -23.19
N GLU A 102 4.84 10.27 -22.20
CA GLU A 102 5.88 11.25 -21.89
C GLU A 102 7.05 10.57 -21.16
N PRO A 103 8.30 11.03 -21.40
CA PRO A 103 9.48 10.40 -20.80
C PRO A 103 9.46 10.43 -19.26
N MET A 104 10.09 9.42 -18.65
CA MET A 104 10.30 9.38 -17.19
C MET A 104 11.15 10.55 -16.64
N TYR A 105 11.75 11.38 -17.51
CA TYR A 105 12.56 12.52 -17.10
C TYR A 105 11.74 13.66 -16.45
N ASP A 106 10.45 13.78 -16.78
CA ASP A 106 9.58 14.84 -16.25
C ASP A 106 8.91 14.47 -14.90
N LEU A 107 9.29 13.35 -14.28
CA LEU A 107 8.73 12.88 -13.01
C LEU A 107 8.84 13.93 -11.88
N CYS A 108 9.94 14.68 -11.83
CA CYS A 108 10.11 15.75 -10.86
C CYS A 108 9.03 16.83 -11.01
N GLN A 109 8.76 17.28 -12.23
CA GLN A 109 7.75 18.31 -12.49
C GLN A 109 6.34 17.81 -12.14
N ARG A 110 6.05 16.53 -12.41
CA ARG A 110 4.75 15.93 -12.06
C ARG A 110 4.57 15.74 -10.55
N GLY A 111 5.65 15.45 -9.83
CA GLY A 111 5.62 15.13 -8.40
C GLY A 111 5.74 16.33 -7.47
N PHE A 112 6.44 17.40 -7.88
CA PHE A 112 6.88 18.48 -6.98
C PHE A 112 5.75 19.18 -6.23
N GLY A 113 4.58 19.34 -6.85
CA GLY A 113 3.44 20.04 -6.24
C GLY A 113 2.41 19.14 -5.57
N LEU A 114 2.61 17.83 -5.53
CA LEU A 114 1.60 16.89 -5.00
C LEU A 114 1.64 16.84 -3.48
N MET A 115 0.49 17.03 -2.85
CA MET A 115 0.30 16.87 -1.41
C MET A 115 -0.12 15.44 -1.08
N VAL A 116 0.22 14.96 0.11
CA VAL A 116 -0.19 13.63 0.58
C VAL A 116 -1.70 13.45 0.50
N SER A 117 -2.50 14.48 0.80
CA SER A 117 -3.96 14.47 0.63
C SER A 117 -4.43 14.15 -0.79
N ASP A 118 -3.64 14.44 -1.82
CA ASP A 118 -3.98 14.16 -3.23
C ASP A 118 -3.54 12.75 -3.69
N VAL A 119 -2.60 12.16 -2.94
CA VAL A 119 -1.95 10.88 -3.24
C VAL A 119 -2.55 9.75 -2.40
N MET A 120 -2.88 10.00 -1.14
CA MET A 120 -3.23 8.97 -0.18
C MET A 120 -4.48 8.18 -0.59
N HIS A 121 -4.46 6.91 -0.25
CA HIS A 121 -5.60 6.02 -0.29
C HIS A 121 -6.27 5.97 1.08
N ILE A 122 -7.59 6.13 1.10
CA ILE A 122 -8.42 5.95 2.29
C ILE A 122 -8.90 4.50 2.27
N PRO A 123 -8.47 3.64 3.23
CA PRO A 123 -8.84 2.25 3.20
C PRO A 123 -10.35 2.04 3.35
N GLU A 124 -10.90 1.18 2.50
CA GLU A 124 -12.27 0.69 2.58
C GLU A 124 -12.41 -0.39 3.67
N ASP A 125 -13.65 -0.69 4.07
CA ASP A 125 -13.94 -1.64 5.17
C ASP A 125 -13.26 -3.01 4.99
N HIS A 126 -13.16 -3.48 3.75
CA HIS A 126 -12.57 -4.78 3.43
C HIS A 126 -11.03 -4.80 3.53
N GLU A 127 -10.39 -3.63 3.64
CA GLU A 127 -8.94 -3.47 3.83
C GLU A 127 -8.51 -3.45 5.30
N TYR A 128 -9.47 -3.53 6.22
CA TYR A 128 -9.21 -3.71 7.65
C TYR A 128 -9.30 -5.19 8.05
N VAL A 129 -8.51 -5.55 9.06
CA VAL A 129 -8.50 -6.85 9.74
C VAL A 129 -8.34 -6.65 11.24
N ARG A 130 -8.73 -7.64 12.04
CA ARG A 130 -8.57 -7.62 13.50
C ARG A 130 -7.29 -8.32 13.94
N GLU A 131 -6.79 -7.94 15.11
CA GLU A 131 -5.63 -8.60 15.74
C GLU A 131 -5.78 -10.12 15.92
N ASP A 132 -7.00 -10.56 16.18
CA ASP A 132 -7.38 -11.95 16.44
C ASP A 132 -7.90 -12.70 15.20
N ASP A 133 -7.93 -12.06 14.04
CA ASP A 133 -8.17 -12.76 12.78
C ASP A 133 -7.00 -13.71 12.48
N SER A 134 -7.30 -14.77 11.72
CA SER A 134 -6.28 -15.74 11.31
C SER A 134 -5.50 -15.23 10.09
N LEU A 135 -4.27 -15.72 9.92
CA LEU A 135 -3.43 -15.38 8.77
C LEU A 135 -4.06 -15.78 7.43
N GLU A 136 -4.84 -16.86 7.39
CA GLU A 136 -5.56 -17.33 6.20
C GLU A 136 -6.60 -16.32 5.73
N GLN A 137 -7.29 -15.64 6.65
CA GLN A 137 -8.25 -14.58 6.29
C GLN A 137 -7.54 -13.40 5.61
N ALA A 138 -6.36 -13.00 6.12
CA ALA A 138 -5.55 -11.98 5.47
C ALA A 138 -5.03 -12.45 4.09
N LEU A 139 -4.60 -13.71 3.97
CA LEU A 139 -4.16 -14.29 2.69
C LEU A 139 -5.28 -14.26 1.64
N HIS A 140 -6.51 -14.62 2.02
CA HIS A 140 -7.66 -14.54 1.12
C HIS A 140 -7.90 -13.11 0.63
N LYS A 141 -7.83 -12.11 1.51
CA LYS A 141 -7.96 -10.70 1.11
C LYS A 141 -6.90 -10.30 0.08
N TYR A 142 -5.63 -10.68 0.31
CA TYR A 142 -4.56 -10.41 -0.65
C TYR A 142 -4.70 -11.12 -1.99
N VAL A 143 -5.11 -12.38 -1.98
CA VAL A 143 -5.39 -13.13 -3.23
C VAL A 143 -6.53 -12.51 -4.03
N MET A 144 -7.49 -11.89 -3.33
CA MET A 144 -8.64 -11.19 -3.92
C MET A 144 -8.35 -9.72 -4.23
N ASP A 145 -7.08 -9.36 -4.43
CA ASP A 145 -6.63 -8.03 -4.88
C ASP A 145 -6.97 -6.86 -3.93
N VAL A 146 -6.99 -7.12 -2.61
CA VAL A 146 -7.09 -6.03 -1.63
C VAL A 146 -5.91 -5.07 -1.79
N HIS A 147 -6.17 -3.77 -1.66
CA HIS A 147 -5.11 -2.77 -1.75
C HIS A 147 -4.17 -2.89 -0.53
N GLN A 148 -2.91 -3.27 -0.78
CA GLN A 148 -1.92 -3.50 0.26
C GLN A 148 -1.33 -2.20 0.83
N PRO A 149 -0.87 -2.17 2.09
CA PRO A 149 -1.04 -3.21 3.12
C PRO A 149 -2.42 -3.17 3.80
N LEU A 150 -2.80 -4.26 4.45
CA LEU A 150 -3.98 -4.33 5.32
C LEU A 150 -3.73 -3.55 6.62
N ILE A 151 -4.75 -2.85 7.08
CA ILE A 151 -4.71 -2.08 8.34
C ILE A 151 -5.28 -2.93 9.47
N VAL A 152 -4.52 -3.10 10.54
CA VAL A 152 -4.92 -3.94 11.67
C VAL A 152 -5.55 -3.08 12.76
N LYS A 153 -6.69 -3.54 13.27
CA LYS A 153 -7.42 -2.91 14.35
C LYS A 153 -7.56 -3.81 15.57
N LYS A 154 -7.64 -3.17 16.73
CA LYS A 154 -8.22 -3.73 17.93
C LYS A 154 -9.42 -2.86 18.30
N GLU A 155 -10.61 -3.44 18.21
CA GLU A 155 -11.86 -2.66 18.27
C GLU A 155 -11.83 -1.54 17.19
N ASP A 156 -11.86 -0.27 17.60
CA ASP A 156 -11.81 0.89 16.69
C ASP A 156 -10.41 1.52 16.57
N GLU A 157 -9.43 1.04 17.34
CA GLU A 157 -8.07 1.58 17.34
C GLU A 157 -7.20 0.91 16.27
N ILE A 158 -6.45 1.69 15.51
CA ILE A 158 -5.42 1.17 14.59
C ILE A 158 -4.22 0.74 15.42
N THR A 159 -3.92 -0.57 15.47
CA THR A 159 -2.81 -1.11 16.26
C THR A 159 -1.63 -1.56 15.43
N GLY A 160 -1.82 -1.81 14.13
CA GLY A 160 -0.73 -2.26 13.28
C GLY A 160 -1.01 -2.24 11.79
N VAL A 161 0.00 -2.66 11.05
CA VAL A 161 -0.02 -2.80 9.60
C VAL A 161 0.52 -4.19 9.25
N LEU A 162 -0.23 -4.94 8.46
CA LEU A 162 0.15 -6.28 8.02
C LEU A 162 0.58 -6.19 6.56
N ARG A 163 1.87 -6.31 6.23
CA ARG A 163 2.32 -6.19 4.84
C ARG A 163 2.19 -7.50 4.09
N PHE A 164 1.95 -7.42 2.79
CA PHE A 164 1.91 -8.59 1.91
C PHE A 164 3.22 -9.39 1.94
N GLY A 165 4.36 -8.69 2.02
CA GLY A 165 5.69 -9.31 2.13
C GLY A 165 5.92 -10.07 3.43
N ASP A 166 5.32 -9.64 4.55
CA ASP A 166 5.48 -10.34 5.83
C ASP A 166 4.77 -11.70 5.80
N LEU A 167 3.59 -11.77 5.17
CA LEU A 167 2.87 -13.02 4.93
C LEU A 167 3.70 -13.99 4.07
N PHE A 168 4.33 -13.47 3.02
CA PHE A 168 5.23 -14.27 2.18
C PHE A 168 6.38 -14.86 3.01
N GLU A 169 6.98 -14.07 3.90
CA GLU A 169 8.08 -14.55 4.75
C GLU A 169 7.64 -15.62 5.75
N ILE A 170 6.42 -15.55 6.28
CA ILE A 170 5.84 -16.62 7.11
C ILE A 170 5.72 -17.92 6.32
N ILE A 171 5.11 -17.87 5.12
CA ILE A 171 4.95 -19.04 4.26
C ILE A 171 6.31 -19.60 3.85
N ARG A 172 7.25 -18.75 3.44
CA ARG A 172 8.61 -19.14 3.05
C ARG A 172 9.32 -19.89 4.18
N LYS A 173 9.26 -19.36 5.40
CA LYS A 173 9.86 -20.02 6.58
C LYS A 173 9.21 -21.36 6.88
N ALA A 174 7.88 -21.45 6.81
CA ALA A 174 7.15 -22.69 7.04
C ALA A 174 7.52 -23.76 5.99
N MET A 175 7.57 -23.38 4.71
CA MET A 175 7.93 -24.29 3.62
C MET A 175 9.37 -24.81 3.71
N LEU A 176 10.32 -23.96 4.12
CA LEU A 176 11.72 -24.35 4.28
C LEU A 176 12.00 -25.16 5.55
N ALA A 177 11.05 -25.21 6.49
CA ALA A 177 11.15 -26.03 7.70
C ALA A 177 10.68 -27.48 7.48
N CYS A 178 10.06 -27.78 6.33
CA CYS A 178 9.68 -29.13 5.97
C CYS A 178 10.92 -30.01 5.81
N PRO A 179 11.02 -31.18 6.48
CA PRO A 179 12.06 -32.14 6.16
C PRO A 179 11.83 -32.65 4.72
N ILE A 180 12.89 -32.64 3.91
CA ILE A 180 12.93 -33.26 2.58
C ILE A 180 13.27 -34.73 2.74
#